data_AF-A0A969C6U4-F1
#
_entry.id   AF-A0A969C6U4-F1
#
_cell.length_a   1.000
_cell.length_b   1.000
_cell.length_c   1.000
_cell.angle_alpha   90.00
_cell.angle_beta   90.00
_cell.angle_gamma   90.00
#
_symmetry.space_group_name_H-M   'P 1'
#
loop_
_entity.id
_entity.type
_entity.pdbx_description
1 polymer ?
#
loop_
_entity_poly.entity_id
_entity_poly.type
_entity_poly.pdbx_seq_one_letter_code
_entity_poly.pdbx_strand_id
1 'polypeptide(L)'
;MILPPDALAQANESVLHPTEREIPAMKISRTNIVVGVISFLLGAVVTVIAAWIPLSRFFATSSANVGAADIVYSLTTLNALKSGKITNAMELLEVQLDGGIIVLGSKLEELPAHLHHKNQIKQMKAAWDYRAKYPRKSDDPDMDATVAAYLDAFAAKE
;
A
#
# COMPACT_ATOMS: atom_id res chain seq x y z
N MET A 1 64.51 -14.65 -49.47
CA MET A 1 64.22 -13.21 -49.57
C MET A 1 64.07 -12.71 -48.14
N ILE A 2 65.12 -12.09 -47.60
CA ILE A 2 65.26 -11.77 -46.17
C ILE A 2 64.84 -10.30 -46.03
N LEU A 3 63.74 -10.05 -45.33
CA LEU A 3 63.26 -8.70 -45.05
C LEU A 3 64.26 -7.99 -44.12
N PRO A 4 64.61 -6.72 -44.39
CA PRO A 4 65.51 -5.95 -43.54
C PRO A 4 64.89 -5.76 -42.14
N PRO A 5 65.72 -5.78 -41.07
CA PRO A 5 65.28 -5.71 -39.68
C PRO A 5 64.54 -4.42 -39.31
N ASP A 6 64.55 -3.42 -40.18
CA ASP A 6 63.99 -2.09 -39.94
C ASP A 6 62.49 -1.99 -40.31
N ALA A 7 61.96 -3.01 -41.01
CA ALA A 7 60.57 -3.01 -41.49
C ALA A 7 59.53 -3.24 -40.37
N LEU A 8 59.93 -3.84 -39.24
CA LEU A 8 59.05 -4.07 -38.09
C LEU A 8 58.96 -2.88 -37.13
N ALA A 9 59.90 -1.92 -37.21
CA ALA A 9 59.87 -0.71 -36.39
C ALA A 9 58.87 0.33 -36.92
N GLN A 10 58.68 0.41 -38.24
CA GLN A 10 57.75 1.39 -38.84
C GLN A 10 56.26 1.01 -38.75
N ALA A 11 55.94 -0.26 -38.49
CA ALA A 11 54.54 -0.69 -38.38
C ALA A 11 53.90 -0.38 -37.01
N ASN A 12 54.70 -0.02 -35.99
CA ASN A 12 54.22 0.14 -34.61
C ASN A 12 54.04 1.60 -34.19
N GLU A 13 54.48 2.58 -34.99
CA GLU A 13 54.27 4.01 -34.70
C GLU A 13 52.99 4.59 -35.28
N SER A 14 52.32 3.91 -36.24
CA SER A 14 51.14 4.47 -36.91
C SER A 14 49.80 4.22 -36.20
N VAL A 15 49.79 3.61 -35.00
CA VAL A 15 48.56 3.24 -34.27
C VAL A 15 48.34 4.07 -32.99
N LEU A 16 49.26 4.96 -32.63
CA LEU A 16 49.24 5.71 -31.37
C LEU A 16 48.88 7.19 -31.52
N HIS A 17 47.87 7.50 -32.33
CA HIS A 17 47.15 8.76 -32.19
C HIS A 17 45.65 8.47 -32.16
N PRO A 18 45.08 8.07 -30.99
CA PRO A 18 43.68 8.33 -30.75
C PRO A 18 43.50 9.83 -30.97
N THR A 19 42.85 10.20 -32.06
CA THR A 19 42.44 11.57 -32.29
C THR A 19 41.56 11.91 -31.10
N GLU A 20 42.12 12.65 -30.14
CA GLU A 20 41.37 13.30 -29.09
C GLU A 20 40.37 14.20 -29.80
N ARG A 21 39.20 13.65 -30.14
CA ARG A 21 38.05 14.44 -30.52
C ARG A 21 37.73 15.20 -29.25
N GLU A 22 38.25 16.42 -29.16
CA GLU A 22 37.82 17.40 -28.18
C GLU A 22 36.29 17.43 -28.24
N ILE A 23 35.67 16.82 -27.24
CA ILE A 23 34.23 16.89 -27.10
C ILE A 23 33.98 18.37 -26.83
N PRO A 24 33.30 19.10 -27.74
CA PRO A 24 33.13 20.53 -27.59
C PRO A 24 32.44 20.75 -26.25
N ALA A 25 33.11 21.49 -25.36
CA ALA A 25 32.60 21.79 -24.04
C ALA A 25 31.22 22.46 -24.21
N MET A 26 30.16 21.69 -23.95
CA MET A 26 28.79 22.16 -24.12
C MET A 26 28.56 23.28 -23.11
N LYS A 27 28.60 24.52 -23.58
CA LYS A 27 28.38 25.71 -22.76
C LYS A 27 26.90 25.80 -22.42
N ILE A 28 26.51 25.13 -21.34
CA ILE A 28 25.13 25.16 -20.83
C ILE A 28 24.80 26.59 -20.43
N SER A 29 23.98 27.27 -21.26
CA SER A 29 23.46 28.60 -20.96
C SER A 29 22.53 28.51 -19.75
N ARG A 30 22.64 29.47 -18.82
CA ARG A 30 21.75 29.59 -17.65
C ARG A 30 20.27 29.60 -18.05
N THR A 31 19.95 30.16 -19.22
CA THR A 31 18.59 30.18 -19.77
C THR A 31 18.04 28.78 -20.03
N ASN A 32 18.86 27.85 -20.54
CA ASN A 32 18.43 26.48 -20.82
C ASN A 32 18.18 25.69 -19.53
N ILE A 33 18.96 25.95 -18.48
CA ILE A 33 18.74 25.35 -17.16
C ILE A 33 17.41 25.86 -16.58
N VAL A 34 17.18 27.18 -16.61
CA VAL A 34 15.96 27.78 -16.07
C VAL A 34 14.71 27.25 -16.79
N VAL A 35 14.74 27.18 -18.13
CA VAL A 35 13.63 26.62 -18.91
C VAL A 35 13.42 25.15 -18.58
N GLY A 36 14.49 24.34 -18.51
CA GLY A 36 14.39 22.93 -18.16
C GLY A 36 13.78 22.69 -16.77
N VAL A 37 14.18 23.49 -15.77
CA VAL A 37 13.62 23.41 -14.41
C VAL A 37 12.15 23.81 -14.40
N ILE A 38 11.77 24.89 -15.09
CA ILE A 38 10.37 25.34 -15.17
C ILE A 38 9.51 24.28 -15.84
N SER A 39 9.95 23.71 -16.97
CA SER A 39 9.23 22.65 -17.67
C SER A 39 9.08 21.39 -16.80
N PHE A 40 10.11 21.02 -16.05
CA PHE A 40 10.04 19.88 -15.12
C PHE A 40 9.03 20.13 -13.99
N LEU A 41 9.07 21.32 -13.38
CA LEU A 41 8.13 21.68 -12.30
C LEU A 41 6.69 21.74 -12.79
N LEU A 42 6.44 22.33 -13.96
CA LEU A 42 5.11 22.36 -14.57
C LEU A 42 4.62 20.94 -14.90
N GLY A 43 5.49 20.08 -15.43
CA GLY A 43 5.19 18.68 -15.67
C GLY A 43 4.82 17.93 -14.38
N ALA A 44 5.58 18.14 -13.30
CA ALA A 44 5.31 17.53 -12.00
C ALA A 44 3.98 18.01 -11.38
N VAL A 45 3.63 19.29 -11.53
CA VAL A 45 2.35 19.81 -11.03
C VAL A 45 1.18 19.17 -11.79
N VAL A 46 1.27 19.05 -13.11
CA VAL A 46 0.22 18.43 -13.93
C VAL A 46 0.03 16.95 -13.57
N THR A 47 1.13 16.20 -13.36
CA THR A 47 1.02 14.78 -12.97
C THR A 47 0.43 14.59 -11.58
N VAL A 48 0.80 15.44 -10.60
CA VAL A 48 0.22 15.40 -9.25
C VAL A 48 -1.28 15.68 -9.29
N ILE A 49 -1.71 16.71 -10.01
CA ILE A 49 -3.14 17.04 -10.13
C ILE A 49 -3.91 15.92 -10.84
N ALA A 50 -3.35 15.37 -11.93
CA ALA A 50 -3.96 14.28 -12.68
C ALA A 50 -4.11 13.00 -11.85
N ALA A 51 -3.17 12.72 -10.92
CA ALA A 51 -3.26 11.59 -10.00
C ALA A 51 -4.18 11.87 -8.79
N TRP A 52 -4.27 13.11 -8.32
CA TRP A 52 -5.04 13.46 -7.12
C TRP A 52 -6.55 13.29 -7.30
N ILE A 53 -7.10 13.65 -8.46
CA ILE A 53 -8.54 13.56 -8.74
C ILE A 53 -9.06 12.11 -8.68
N PRO A 54 -8.49 11.13 -9.41
CA PRO A 54 -8.95 9.74 -9.31
C PRO A 54 -8.69 9.14 -7.93
N LEU A 55 -7.57 9.48 -7.28
CA LEU A 55 -7.25 8.98 -5.95
C LEU A 55 -8.22 9.48 -4.88
N SER A 56 -8.55 10.78 -4.89
CA SER A 56 -9.53 11.35 -3.95
C SER A 56 -10.94 10.78 -4.18
N ARG A 57 -11.34 10.55 -5.44
CA ARG A 57 -12.60 9.85 -5.76
C ARG A 57 -12.60 8.42 -5.25
N PHE A 58 -11.51 7.68 -5.41
CA PHE A 58 -11.38 6.32 -4.89
C PHE A 58 -11.57 6.29 -3.37
N PHE A 59 -10.87 7.14 -2.63
CA PHE A 59 -11.03 7.22 -1.17
C PHE A 59 -12.45 7.64 -0.76
N ALA A 60 -13.05 8.61 -1.46
CA ALA A 60 -14.42 9.05 -1.18
C ALA A 60 -15.46 7.94 -1.45
N THR A 61 -15.36 7.24 -2.58
CA THR A 61 -16.27 6.14 -2.94
C THR A 61 -16.09 4.95 -1.99
N SER A 62 -14.86 4.58 -1.64
CA SER A 62 -14.63 3.50 -0.67
C SER A 62 -15.20 3.85 0.70
N SER A 63 -15.03 5.09 1.15
CA SER A 63 -15.60 5.56 2.43
C SER A 63 -17.13 5.56 2.40
N ALA A 64 -17.73 5.99 1.28
CA ALA A 64 -19.18 5.99 1.10
C ALA A 64 -19.75 4.56 1.07
N ASN A 65 -19.07 3.61 0.42
CA ASN A 65 -19.49 2.22 0.33
C ASN A 65 -19.45 1.51 1.70
N VAL A 66 -18.40 1.75 2.49
CA VAL A 66 -18.31 1.25 3.87
C VAL A 66 -19.45 1.83 4.71
N GLY A 67 -19.68 3.15 4.64
CA GLY A 67 -20.79 3.78 5.35
C GLY A 67 -22.17 3.27 4.93
N ALA A 68 -22.39 3.01 3.63
CA ALA A 68 -23.62 2.43 3.14
C ALA A 68 -23.85 1.01 3.66
N ALA A 69 -22.80 0.17 3.68
CA ALA A 69 -22.86 -1.17 4.24
C ALA A 69 -23.21 -1.13 5.74
N ASP A 70 -22.57 -0.25 6.52
CA ASP A 70 -22.84 -0.09 7.94
C ASP A 70 -24.30 0.32 8.23
N ILE A 71 -24.88 1.19 7.39
CA ILE A 71 -26.30 1.58 7.48
C ILE A 71 -27.19 0.36 7.23
N VAL A 72 -26.91 -0.44 6.20
CA VAL A 72 -27.70 -1.64 5.88
C VAL A 72 -27.62 -2.67 6.99
N TYR A 73 -26.43 -2.95 7.54
CA TYR A 73 -26.26 -3.87 8.67
C TYR A 73 -27.00 -3.37 9.91
N SER A 74 -26.90 -2.09 10.22
CA SER A 74 -27.58 -1.48 11.37
C SER A 74 -29.11 -1.57 11.22
N LEU A 75 -29.64 -1.23 10.05
CA LEU A 75 -31.09 -1.31 9.78
C LEU A 75 -31.61 -2.75 9.84
N THR A 76 -30.86 -3.70 9.27
CA THR A 76 -31.25 -5.11 9.28
C THR A 76 -31.24 -5.68 10.69
N THR A 77 -30.21 -5.35 11.48
CA THR A 77 -30.10 -5.73 12.89
C THR A 77 -31.25 -5.15 13.72
N LEU A 78 -31.54 -3.85 13.56
CA LEU A 78 -32.65 -3.19 14.26
C LEU A 78 -34.01 -3.79 13.89
N ASN A 79 -34.23 -4.11 12.61
CA ASN A 79 -35.48 -4.76 12.16
C ASN A 79 -35.61 -6.18 12.72
N ALA A 80 -34.52 -6.94 12.77
CA ALA A 80 -34.50 -8.27 13.37
C ALA A 80 -34.83 -8.21 14.87
N LEU A 81 -34.23 -7.27 15.61
CA LEU A 81 -34.53 -7.03 17.02
C LEU A 81 -36.00 -6.64 17.24
N LYS A 82 -36.52 -5.68 16.49
CA LYS A 82 -37.94 -5.25 16.58
C LYS A 82 -38.93 -6.36 16.25
N SER A 83 -38.54 -7.30 15.39
CA SER A 83 -39.38 -8.43 14.98
C SER A 83 -39.23 -9.64 15.92
N GLY A 84 -38.48 -9.52 17.03
CA GLY A 84 -38.22 -10.63 17.96
C GLY A 84 -37.26 -11.70 17.43
N LYS A 85 -36.61 -11.47 16.28
CA LYS A 85 -35.62 -12.37 15.66
C LYS A 85 -34.22 -12.12 16.24
N ILE A 86 -34.09 -12.33 17.55
CA ILE A 86 -32.87 -11.99 18.30
C ILE A 86 -31.65 -12.78 17.78
N THR A 87 -31.83 -14.07 17.45
CA THR A 87 -30.74 -14.90 16.89
C THR A 87 -30.17 -14.30 15.61
N ASN A 88 -31.03 -13.93 14.65
CA ASN A 88 -30.58 -13.32 13.40
C ASN A 88 -29.87 -11.98 13.63
N ALA A 89 -30.35 -11.18 14.59
CA ALA A 89 -29.69 -9.93 14.95
C ALA A 89 -28.29 -10.18 15.54
N MET A 90 -28.16 -11.19 16.40
CA MET A 90 -26.89 -11.59 16.99
C MET A 90 -25.94 -12.12 15.92
N GLU A 91 -26.40 -12.96 15.01
CA GLU A 91 -25.59 -13.45 13.88
C GLU A 91 -25.05 -12.31 13.01
N LEU A 92 -25.87 -11.31 12.70
CA LEU A 92 -25.45 -10.14 11.92
C LEU A 92 -24.40 -9.30 12.65
N LEU A 93 -24.59 -9.06 13.95
CA LEU A 93 -23.61 -8.34 14.78
C LEU A 93 -22.28 -9.09 14.84
N GLU A 94 -22.34 -10.41 14.93
CA GLU A 94 -21.17 -11.26 14.98
C GLU A 94 -20.42 -11.30 13.64
N VAL A 95 -21.12 -11.34 12.49
CA VAL A 95 -20.48 -11.15 11.17
C VAL A 95 -19.81 -9.79 11.07
N GLN A 96 -20.45 -8.73 11.57
CA GLN A 96 -19.87 -7.40 11.56
C GLN A 96 -18.62 -7.32 12.46
N LEU A 97 -18.64 -7.99 13.61
CA LEU A 97 -17.49 -8.12 14.49
C LEU A 97 -16.34 -8.85 13.79
N ASP A 98 -16.60 -9.97 13.12
CA ASP A 98 -15.60 -10.75 12.37
C ASP A 98 -14.94 -9.90 11.28
N GLY A 99 -15.74 -9.19 10.48
CA GLY A 99 -15.22 -8.25 9.48
C GLY A 99 -14.38 -7.12 10.10
N GLY A 100 -14.82 -6.59 11.25
CA GLY A 100 -14.07 -5.60 12.01
C GLY A 100 -12.72 -6.11 12.52
N ILE A 101 -12.67 -7.35 13.02
CA ILE A 101 -11.43 -8.02 13.45
C ILE A 101 -10.48 -8.17 12.27
N ILE A 102 -10.96 -8.65 11.12
CA ILE A 102 -10.12 -8.85 9.92
C ILE A 102 -9.50 -7.53 9.46
N VAL A 103 -10.32 -6.49 9.30
CA VAL A 103 -9.85 -5.17 8.83
C VAL A 103 -8.91 -4.50 9.82
N LEU A 104 -9.16 -4.65 11.13
CA LEU A 104 -8.30 -4.07 12.15
C LEU A 104 -6.99 -4.88 12.29
N GLY A 105 -7.09 -6.20 12.24
CA GLY A 105 -5.97 -7.14 12.31
C GLY A 105 -4.97 -6.89 11.19
N SER A 106 -5.46 -6.77 9.95
CA SER A 106 -4.60 -6.49 8.80
C SER A 106 -3.85 -5.16 8.95
N LYS A 107 -4.53 -4.11 9.43
CA LYS A 107 -3.91 -2.80 9.68
C LYS A 107 -2.84 -2.84 10.77
N LEU A 108 -3.08 -3.60 11.84
CA LEU A 108 -2.11 -3.76 12.93
C LEU A 108 -0.92 -4.64 12.52
N GLU A 109 -1.09 -5.52 11.53
CA GLU A 109 0.00 -6.31 10.96
C GLU A 109 0.87 -5.49 10.00
N GLU A 110 0.27 -4.68 9.13
CA GLU A 110 0.98 -3.86 8.14
C GLU A 110 1.77 -2.70 8.77
N LEU A 111 1.26 -2.14 9.88
CA LEU A 111 1.88 -0.98 10.52
C LEU A 111 2.87 -1.39 11.63
N PRO A 112 4.03 -0.72 11.74
CA PRO A 112 4.90 -0.84 12.91
C PRO A 112 4.15 -0.54 14.22
N ALA A 113 4.49 -1.27 15.29
CA ALA A 113 3.79 -1.17 16.59
C ALA A 113 3.74 0.25 17.18
N HIS A 114 4.75 1.09 16.92
CA HIS A 114 4.79 2.48 17.40
C HIS A 114 3.78 3.40 16.69
N LEU A 115 3.20 2.97 15.56
CA LEU A 115 2.15 3.69 14.83
C LEU A 115 0.75 3.20 15.18
N HIS A 116 0.61 2.17 16.02
CA HIS A 116 -0.69 1.66 16.43
C HIS A 116 -1.38 2.65 17.36
N HIS A 117 -2.61 3.04 17.03
CA HIS A 117 -3.37 3.91 17.92
C HIS A 117 -3.89 3.11 19.13
N LYS A 118 -3.78 3.68 20.33
CA LYS A 118 -4.27 3.04 21.57
C LYS A 118 -5.73 2.57 21.49
N ASN A 119 -6.58 3.29 20.76
CA ASN A 119 -7.97 2.91 20.54
C ASN A 119 -8.12 1.63 19.71
N GLN A 120 -7.26 1.42 18.71
CA GLN A 120 -7.25 0.21 17.87
C GLN A 120 -6.87 -1.01 18.71
N ILE A 121 -5.81 -0.89 19.52
CA ILE A 121 -5.39 -1.95 20.44
C ILE A 121 -6.52 -2.28 21.43
N LYS A 122 -7.16 -1.26 22.01
CA LYS A 122 -8.29 -1.45 22.93
C LYS A 122 -9.48 -2.15 22.27
N GLN A 123 -9.78 -1.80 21.01
CA GLN A 123 -10.87 -2.44 20.24
C GLN A 123 -10.55 -3.90 19.93
N MET A 124 -9.32 -4.19 19.49
CA MET A 124 -8.89 -5.57 19.22
C MET A 124 -8.91 -6.41 20.49
N LYS A 125 -8.44 -5.87 21.62
CA LYS A 125 -8.52 -6.52 22.93
C LYS A 125 -9.96 -6.84 23.33
N ALA A 126 -10.88 -5.88 23.17
CA ALA A 126 -12.29 -6.11 23.49
C ALA A 126 -12.92 -7.21 22.60
N ALA A 127 -12.54 -7.27 21.32
CA ALA A 127 -12.98 -8.33 20.41
C ALA A 127 -12.40 -9.70 20.80
N TRP A 128 -11.12 -9.73 21.19
CA TRP A 128 -10.45 -10.92 21.71
C TRP A 128 -11.11 -11.44 22.99
N ASP A 129 -11.31 -10.57 24.00
CA ASP A 129 -11.98 -10.91 25.26
C ASP A 129 -13.40 -11.46 25.01
N TYR A 130 -14.13 -10.84 24.05
CA TYR A 130 -15.46 -11.29 23.67
C TYR A 130 -15.43 -12.69 23.06
N ARG A 131 -14.54 -12.95 22.10
CA ARG A 131 -14.40 -14.27 21.43
C ARG A 131 -13.92 -15.37 22.37
N ALA A 132 -13.08 -15.04 23.36
CA ALA A 132 -12.69 -15.96 24.42
C ALA A 132 -13.90 -16.39 25.28
N LYS A 133 -14.85 -15.48 25.51
CA LYS A 133 -16.07 -15.75 26.28
C LYS A 133 -17.18 -16.41 25.44
N TYR A 134 -17.28 -16.05 24.17
CA TYR A 134 -18.31 -16.50 23.23
C TYR A 134 -17.65 -17.01 21.94
N PRO A 135 -17.11 -18.24 21.93
CA PRO A 135 -16.55 -18.84 20.73
C PRO A 135 -17.64 -18.98 19.67
N ARG A 136 -17.32 -18.56 18.45
CA ARG A 136 -18.22 -18.65 17.29
C ARG A 136 -17.66 -19.65 16.30
N LYS A 137 -18.57 -20.35 15.64
CA LYS A 137 -18.32 -21.07 14.39
C LYS A 137 -19.36 -20.60 13.40
N SER A 138 -18.93 -20.07 12.28
CA SER A 138 -19.80 -19.65 11.19
C SER A 138 -19.92 -20.76 10.14
N ASP A 139 -20.77 -20.53 9.14
CA ASP A 139 -20.86 -21.39 7.96
C ASP A 139 -19.71 -21.15 6.97
N ASP A 140 -18.80 -20.22 7.28
CA ASP A 140 -17.62 -19.87 6.49
C ASP A 140 -16.33 -20.19 7.28
N PRO A 141 -15.76 -21.39 7.09
CA PRO A 141 -14.55 -21.81 7.79
C PRO A 141 -13.33 -20.94 7.49
N ASP A 142 -13.26 -20.34 6.31
CA ASP A 142 -12.13 -19.49 5.91
C ASP A 142 -12.17 -18.17 6.68
N MET A 143 -13.36 -17.60 6.86
CA MET A 143 -13.55 -16.42 7.72
C MET A 143 -13.18 -16.74 9.17
N ASP A 144 -13.66 -17.86 9.72
CA ASP A 144 -13.36 -18.29 11.09
C ASP A 144 -11.85 -18.47 11.31
N ALA A 145 -11.16 -19.12 10.36
CA ALA A 145 -9.72 -19.33 10.42
C ALA A 145 -8.95 -18.00 10.37
N THR A 146 -9.39 -17.07 9.53
CA THR A 146 -8.77 -15.74 9.39
C THR A 146 -8.94 -14.93 10.68
N VAL A 147 -10.14 -14.93 11.27
CA VAL A 147 -10.41 -14.25 12.55
C VAL A 147 -9.54 -14.85 13.65
N ALA A 148 -9.47 -16.18 13.76
CA ALA A 148 -8.62 -16.85 14.74
C ALA A 148 -7.15 -16.46 14.57
N ALA A 149 -6.62 -16.46 13.35
CA ALA A 149 -5.24 -16.09 13.06
C ALA A 149 -4.90 -14.67 13.54
N TYR A 150 -5.76 -13.67 13.27
CA TYR A 150 -5.54 -12.31 13.74
C TYR A 150 -5.62 -12.17 15.26
N LEU A 151 -6.56 -12.87 15.90
CA LEU A 151 -6.72 -12.85 17.34
C LEU A 151 -5.54 -13.52 18.07
N ASP A 152 -5.05 -14.65 17.55
CA ASP A 152 -3.89 -15.36 18.08
C ASP A 152 -2.61 -14.54 17.91
N ALA A 153 -2.43 -13.92 16.73
CA ALA A 153 -1.30 -13.03 16.47
C ALA A 153 -1.33 -11.77 17.35
N PHE A 154 -2.51 -11.28 17.71
CA PHE A 154 -2.68 -10.18 18.66
C PHE A 154 -2.30 -10.63 20.08
N ALA A 155 -2.82 -11.77 20.54
CA ALA A 155 -2.57 -12.31 21.87
C ALA A 155 -1.08 -12.62 22.11
N ALA A 156 -0.35 -13.06 21.09
CA ALA A 156 1.09 -13.33 21.18
C ALA A 156 1.96 -12.06 21.37
N LYS A 157 1.39 -10.86 21.21
CA LYS A 157 2.10 -9.57 21.31
C LYS A 157 1.81 -8.81 22.61
N GLU A 158 0.82 -9.22 23.41
CA GLU A 158 0.59 -8.72 24.78
C GLU A 158 1.39 -9.50 25.82
#